data_AF-A0A2E2VPM7-F1
#
_entry.id   AF-A0A2E2VPM7-F1
#
_cell.length_a   1.000
_cell.length_b   1.000
_cell.length_c   1.000
_cell.angle_alpha   90.00
_cell.angle_beta   90.00
_cell.angle_gamma   90.00
#
_symmetry.space_group_name_H-M   'P 1'
#
loop_
_entity.id
_entity.type
_entity.pdbx_description
1 polymer ?
#
loop_
_entity_poly.entity_id
_entity_poly.type
_entity_poly.pdbx_seq_one_letter_code
_entity_poly.pdbx_strand_id
1 'polypeptide(L)'
;MGIEELLSKINPSLQFIPSYRDLSADSHNNASYFFCHIPKCGGIDFELPIRNSLLVRKLEPWGIADIGCLSGRVDSDALVSQLNQRLATLSGKVVNFHSSHQGLKHYEQLRLPANTHLLTFVRDPLERSLSHFCYLAMRQKANVSMSLFRDYYRRKEQQNAIFKSLTSNRTLEQLIEFIGSRFYVCADVSYIDSVASFILSRHHRPNIVKDRLNVTLPEYRLRLSEIPSEYQREFHQLNSKDYELYEYVKANPILPEMKVGERLSEASLIVYARQAQSRFEVGRKCVHTQTFFNGLDQQPPFNCCLREFAEKTDRAT
;
A
#
# COMPACT_ATOMS: atom_id res chain seq x y z
N MET A 1 -3.46 20.38 20.11
CA MET A 1 -4.10 20.02 18.83
C MET A 1 -3.37 18.82 18.28
N GLY A 2 -4.07 17.72 17.95
CA GLY A 2 -3.42 16.56 17.31
C GLY A 2 -2.93 16.92 15.91
N ILE A 3 -1.91 16.22 15.41
CA ILE A 3 -1.39 16.47 14.05
C ILE A 3 -2.44 16.20 12.98
N GLU A 4 -3.29 15.20 13.19
CA GLU A 4 -4.40 14.84 12.29
C GLU A 4 -5.41 16.00 12.18
N GLU A 5 -5.67 16.70 13.29
CA GLU A 5 -6.54 17.86 13.31
C GLU A 5 -5.91 19.03 12.54
N LEU A 6 -4.60 19.25 12.66
CA LEU A 6 -3.88 20.27 11.89
C LEU A 6 -3.90 19.97 10.38
N LEU A 7 -3.63 18.72 10.00
CA LEU A 7 -3.65 18.31 8.59
C LEU A 7 -5.06 18.42 7.99
N SER A 8 -6.10 18.03 8.72
CA SER A 8 -7.47 18.08 8.21
C SER A 8 -7.98 19.50 7.94
N LYS A 9 -7.44 20.52 8.65
CA LYS A 9 -7.71 21.94 8.36
C LYS A 9 -7.11 22.43 7.04
N ILE A 10 -6.05 21.78 6.57
CA ILE A 10 -5.42 22.07 5.27
C ILE A 10 -6.11 21.28 4.17
N ASN A 11 -6.20 19.97 4.35
CA ASN A 11 -6.91 19.08 3.46
C ASN A 11 -7.34 17.82 4.25
N PRO A 12 -8.66 17.52 4.35
CA PRO A 12 -9.17 16.40 5.12
C PRO A 12 -8.73 15.02 4.62
N SER A 13 -8.16 14.92 3.41
CA SER A 13 -7.61 13.67 2.89
C SER A 13 -6.13 13.44 3.19
N LEU A 14 -5.44 14.44 3.77
CA LEU A 14 -4.06 14.26 4.22
C LEU A 14 -3.99 13.31 5.42
N GLN A 15 -2.99 12.44 5.38
CA GLN A 15 -2.69 11.44 6.38
C GLN A 15 -1.26 11.60 6.87
N PHE A 16 -1.06 11.39 8.16
CA PHE A 16 0.25 11.27 8.79
C PHE A 16 0.49 9.82 9.21
N ILE A 17 1.59 9.22 8.75
CA ILE A 17 2.05 7.92 9.23
C ILE A 17 3.31 8.15 10.04
N PRO A 18 3.24 7.99 11.38
CA PRO A 18 4.39 8.21 12.24
C PRO A 18 5.45 7.14 12.02
N SER A 19 6.70 7.53 12.20
CA SER A 19 7.84 6.63 12.33
C SER A 19 8.53 6.94 13.64
N TYR A 20 8.66 5.95 14.51
CA TYR A 20 9.20 6.11 15.85
C TYR A 20 10.67 5.68 15.93
N ARG A 21 11.47 6.48 16.63
CA ARG A 21 12.82 6.13 17.08
C ARG A 21 12.72 5.43 18.44
N ASP A 22 13.73 4.63 18.78
CA ASP A 22 13.85 3.88 20.06
C ASP A 22 13.05 2.57 20.18
N LEU A 23 12.83 1.86 19.07
CA LEU A 23 12.55 0.43 19.14
C LEU A 23 13.88 -0.27 19.47
N SER A 24 13.96 -0.89 20.65
CA SER A 24 15.10 -1.66 21.20
C SER A 24 16.10 -2.20 20.17
N ALA A 25 17.41 -2.18 20.50
CA ALA A 25 18.63 -2.42 19.70
C ALA A 25 18.66 -3.45 18.54
N ASP A 26 17.63 -4.27 18.34
CA ASP A 26 17.45 -5.14 17.16
C ASP A 26 16.88 -4.41 15.92
N SER A 27 16.61 -3.10 16.00
CA SER A 27 16.03 -2.25 14.94
C SER A 27 16.99 -1.91 13.77
N HIS A 28 18.02 -2.72 13.55
CA HIS A 28 18.91 -2.63 12.39
C HIS A 28 19.01 -3.93 11.58
N ASN A 29 18.10 -4.88 11.83
CA ASN A 29 18.10 -6.13 11.09
C ASN A 29 17.75 -5.92 9.60
N ASN A 30 18.59 -6.47 8.73
CA ASN A 30 18.38 -6.61 7.29
C ASN A 30 17.12 -7.43 7.02
N ALA A 31 15.97 -6.78 7.14
CA ALA A 31 14.69 -7.42 6.89
C ALA A 31 14.41 -7.41 5.39
N SER A 32 13.94 -8.55 4.90
CA SER A 32 13.45 -8.69 3.54
C SER A 32 11.94 -8.79 3.60
N TYR A 33 11.24 -8.13 2.68
CA TYR A 33 9.78 -8.11 2.60
C TYR A 33 9.35 -8.49 1.20
N PHE A 34 8.32 -9.33 1.13
CA PHE A 34 7.60 -9.59 -0.10
C PHE A 34 6.12 -9.34 0.09
N PHE A 35 5.62 -8.31 -0.59
CA PHE A 35 4.24 -7.90 -0.57
C PHE A 35 3.45 -8.58 -1.69
N CYS A 36 2.62 -9.54 -1.34
CA CYS A 36 1.62 -10.12 -2.23
C CYS A 36 0.53 -9.07 -2.49
N HIS A 37 0.76 -8.24 -3.51
CA HIS A 37 -0.06 -7.07 -3.81
C HIS A 37 -1.31 -7.49 -4.57
N ILE A 38 -2.43 -7.60 -3.86
CA ILE A 38 -3.74 -7.85 -4.47
C ILE A 38 -4.26 -6.55 -5.08
N PRO A 39 -4.54 -6.49 -6.39
CA PRO A 39 -5.00 -5.26 -7.02
C PRO A 39 -6.20 -4.66 -6.30
N LYS A 40 -6.13 -3.35 -6.04
CA LYS A 40 -7.16 -2.52 -5.39
C LYS A 40 -7.45 -2.85 -3.91
N CYS A 41 -6.53 -3.53 -3.23
CA CYS A 41 -6.50 -3.64 -1.77
C CYS A 41 -5.51 -2.64 -1.14
N GLY A 42 -5.55 -1.37 -1.58
CA GLY A 42 -4.71 -0.30 -1.00
C GLY A 42 -3.19 -0.44 -1.22
N GLY A 43 -2.74 -1.35 -2.08
CA GLY A 43 -1.30 -1.64 -2.21
C GLY A 43 -0.43 -0.47 -2.67
N ILE A 44 -0.95 0.49 -3.43
CA ILE A 44 -0.20 1.73 -3.76
C ILE A 44 -0.08 2.64 -2.54
N ASP A 45 -1.13 2.80 -1.76
CA ASP A 45 -1.12 3.60 -0.53
C ASP A 45 -0.15 3.03 0.52
N PHE A 46 0.05 1.72 0.51
CA PHE A 46 1.02 1.02 1.36
C PHE A 46 2.45 1.04 0.80
N GLU A 47 2.66 0.48 -0.40
CA GLU A 47 4.00 0.25 -0.96
C GLU A 47 4.72 1.56 -1.26
N LEU A 48 4.04 2.53 -1.87
CA LEU A 48 4.69 3.68 -2.45
C LEU A 48 5.35 4.59 -1.40
N PRO A 49 4.71 4.92 -0.27
CA PRO A 49 5.38 5.69 0.77
C PRO A 49 6.57 4.97 1.39
N ILE A 50 6.42 3.66 1.70
CA ILE A 50 7.49 2.84 2.27
C ILE A 50 8.68 2.80 1.31
N ARG A 51 8.43 2.45 0.04
CA ARG A 51 9.46 2.37 -0.99
C ARG A 51 10.16 3.70 -1.20
N ASN A 52 9.41 4.80 -1.26
CA ASN A 52 10.02 6.13 -1.37
C ASN A 52 10.89 6.46 -0.18
N SER A 53 10.45 6.11 1.03
CA SER A 53 11.15 6.34 2.28
C SER A 53 12.46 5.54 2.39
N LEU A 54 12.43 4.27 1.97
CA LEU A 54 13.62 3.41 1.89
C LEU A 54 14.64 3.88 0.82
N LEU A 55 14.17 4.56 -0.23
CA LEU A 55 15.02 5.06 -1.32
C LEU A 55 15.58 6.48 -1.10
N VAL A 56 15.17 7.19 -0.03
CA VAL A 56 15.72 8.52 0.24
C VAL A 56 17.17 8.37 0.72
N ARG A 57 18.11 8.81 -0.13
CA ARG A 57 19.53 8.91 0.21
C ARG A 57 19.80 10.27 0.87
N LYS A 58 20.87 10.36 1.66
CA LYS A 58 21.33 11.60 2.32
C LYS A 58 20.39 12.11 3.42
N LEU A 59 19.83 11.20 4.22
CA LEU A 59 19.11 11.56 5.43
C LEU A 59 20.06 11.75 6.65
N GLU A 60 21.38 11.66 6.44
CA GLU A 60 22.41 11.81 7.47
C GLU A 60 22.33 13.13 8.25
N PRO A 61 22.01 14.29 7.65
CA PRO A 61 21.81 15.54 8.40
C PRO A 61 20.65 15.47 9.42
N TRP A 62 19.79 14.46 9.30
CA TRP A 62 18.69 14.18 10.22
C TRP A 62 18.95 12.93 11.08
N GLY A 63 20.20 12.50 11.19
CA GLY A 63 20.61 11.34 12.00
C GLY A 63 20.14 9.99 11.45
N ILE A 64 19.72 9.91 10.19
CA ILE A 64 19.23 8.66 9.58
C ILE A 64 20.29 8.11 8.63
N ALA A 65 20.82 6.94 8.96
CA ALA A 65 21.81 6.25 8.13
C ALA A 65 21.24 5.80 6.78
N ASP A 66 22.10 5.79 5.76
CA ASP A 66 21.82 5.06 4.51
C ASP A 66 21.93 3.56 4.80
N ILE A 67 20.82 2.86 4.58
CA ILE A 67 20.69 1.42 4.85
C ILE A 67 20.77 0.59 3.56
N GLY A 68 20.90 1.24 2.40
CA GLY A 68 20.73 0.56 1.12
C GLY A 68 19.32 -0.02 0.92
N CYS A 69 18.79 0.05 -0.29
CA CYS A 69 17.51 -0.59 -0.59
C CYS A 69 17.52 -1.19 -1.98
N LEU A 70 17.12 -2.45 -2.05
CA LEU A 70 16.67 -3.08 -3.28
C LEU A 70 15.16 -3.21 -3.22
N SER A 71 14.45 -2.50 -4.09
CA SER A 71 13.00 -2.59 -4.18
C SER A 71 12.51 -2.57 -5.62
N GLY A 72 11.30 -3.10 -5.81
CA GLY A 72 10.64 -3.09 -7.10
C GLY A 72 9.49 -4.08 -7.18
N ARG A 73 8.63 -3.87 -8.17
CA ARG A 73 7.51 -4.76 -8.48
C ARG A 73 7.94 -5.79 -9.52
N VAL A 74 7.64 -7.07 -9.27
CA VAL A 74 8.01 -8.20 -10.12
C VAL A 74 6.75 -8.88 -10.66
N ASP A 75 6.33 -8.47 -11.85
CA ASP A 75 5.05 -8.88 -12.45
C ASP A 75 5.19 -9.79 -13.68
N SER A 76 6.40 -10.25 -13.96
CA SER A 76 6.67 -11.23 -15.01
C SER A 76 7.77 -12.19 -14.60
N ASP A 77 7.75 -13.40 -15.17
CA ASP A 77 8.77 -14.43 -14.94
C ASP A 77 10.19 -13.95 -15.34
N ALA A 78 10.27 -13.05 -16.33
CA ALA A 78 11.51 -12.39 -16.72
C ALA A 78 12.06 -11.48 -15.60
N LEU A 79 11.19 -10.69 -14.95
CA LEU A 79 11.57 -9.85 -13.80
C LEU A 79 11.92 -10.69 -12.57
N VAL A 80 11.25 -11.82 -12.34
CA VAL A 80 11.60 -12.80 -11.31
C VAL A 80 13.03 -13.31 -11.53
N SER A 81 13.34 -13.71 -12.76
CA SER A 81 14.68 -14.22 -13.13
C SER A 81 15.77 -13.15 -12.92
N GLN A 82 15.51 -11.91 -13.35
CA GLN A 82 16.44 -10.79 -13.13
C GLN A 82 16.62 -10.48 -11.63
N LEU A 83 15.55 -10.51 -10.85
CA LEU A 83 15.65 -10.26 -9.40
C LEU A 83 16.46 -11.37 -8.72
N ASN A 84 16.28 -12.64 -9.08
CA ASN A 84 17.08 -13.74 -8.54
C ASN A 84 18.58 -13.57 -8.81
N GLN A 85 18.96 -13.10 -10.00
CA GLN A 85 20.36 -12.79 -10.32
C GLN A 85 20.91 -11.67 -9.45
N ARG A 86 20.12 -10.61 -9.20
CA ARG A 86 20.51 -9.50 -8.32
C ARG A 86 20.62 -9.94 -6.87
N LEU A 87 19.67 -10.73 -6.37
CA LEU A 87 19.69 -11.26 -4.99
C LEU A 87 20.93 -12.13 -4.74
N ALA A 88 21.39 -12.88 -5.76
CA ALA A 88 22.60 -13.71 -5.64
C ALA A 88 23.91 -12.92 -5.50
N THR A 89 23.93 -11.65 -5.93
CA THR A 89 25.14 -10.80 -5.85
C THR A 89 25.10 -9.80 -4.71
N LEU A 90 23.97 -9.70 -3.99
CA LEU A 90 23.86 -8.83 -2.83
C LEU A 90 24.70 -9.37 -1.67
N SER A 91 25.64 -8.56 -1.22
CA SER A 91 26.36 -8.77 0.04
C SER A 91 26.01 -7.64 1.01
N GLY A 92 25.95 -7.97 2.31
CA GLY A 92 25.85 -6.97 3.37
C GLY A 92 24.42 -6.55 3.76
N LYS A 93 24.35 -5.32 4.30
CA LYS A 93 23.17 -4.77 4.98
C LYS A 93 22.28 -4.00 4.00
N VAL A 94 21.39 -4.70 3.28
CA VAL A 94 20.43 -4.07 2.36
C VAL A 94 19.01 -4.49 2.72
N VAL A 95 18.10 -3.51 2.82
CA VAL A 95 16.67 -3.80 2.96
C VAL A 95 16.11 -4.20 1.59
N ASN A 96 15.46 -5.36 1.54
CA ASN A 96 14.78 -5.84 0.34
C ASN A 96 13.28 -5.61 0.50
N PHE A 97 12.64 -4.93 -0.44
CA PHE A 97 11.19 -4.72 -0.43
C PHE A 97 10.63 -4.92 -1.83
N HIS A 98 9.99 -6.07 -2.06
CA HIS A 98 9.44 -6.43 -3.36
C HIS A 98 7.94 -6.61 -3.30
N SER A 99 7.27 -6.39 -4.42
CA SER A 99 5.84 -6.65 -4.55
C SER A 99 5.51 -7.36 -5.86
N SER A 100 4.37 -8.05 -5.90
CA SER A 100 3.88 -8.66 -7.13
C SER A 100 2.36 -8.78 -7.13
N HIS A 101 1.75 -8.51 -8.29
CA HIS A 101 0.35 -8.84 -8.53
C HIS A 101 0.08 -10.34 -8.74
N GLN A 102 1.14 -11.13 -8.97
CA GLN A 102 1.04 -12.60 -9.06
C GLN A 102 1.19 -13.27 -7.68
N GLY A 103 1.32 -12.48 -6.61
CA GLY A 103 1.23 -12.93 -5.22
C GLY A 103 2.16 -14.10 -4.90
N LEU A 104 1.61 -15.18 -4.34
CA LEU A 104 2.39 -16.34 -3.89
C LEU A 104 3.12 -17.07 -5.02
N LYS A 105 2.58 -17.06 -6.25
CA LYS A 105 3.24 -17.70 -7.40
C LYS A 105 4.66 -17.17 -7.58
N HIS A 106 4.84 -15.85 -7.58
CA HIS A 106 6.16 -15.25 -7.76
C HIS A 106 7.01 -15.35 -6.48
N TYR A 107 6.40 -15.25 -5.30
CA TYR A 107 7.12 -15.47 -4.05
C TYR A 107 7.83 -16.83 -4.03
N GLU A 108 7.12 -17.90 -4.40
CA GLU A 108 7.64 -19.27 -4.39
C GLU A 108 8.74 -19.51 -5.45
N GLN A 109 8.79 -18.69 -6.49
CA GLN A 109 9.83 -18.75 -7.54
C GLN A 109 11.08 -17.92 -7.22
N LEU A 110 10.97 -16.97 -6.28
CA LEU A 110 12.07 -16.10 -5.92
C LEU A 110 12.96 -16.76 -4.86
N ARG A 111 14.27 -16.62 -5.03
CA ARG A 111 15.30 -17.05 -4.07
C ARG A 111 15.50 -16.00 -3.00
N LEU A 112 14.41 -15.65 -2.31
CA LEU A 112 14.42 -14.65 -1.25
C LEU A 112 15.17 -15.19 -0.02
N PRO A 113 15.75 -14.31 0.80
CA PRO A 113 16.31 -14.69 2.10
C PRO A 113 15.33 -15.50 2.95
N ALA A 114 15.82 -16.47 3.71
CA ALA A 114 14.97 -17.34 4.53
C ALA A 114 14.12 -16.57 5.57
N ASN A 115 14.57 -15.39 5.98
CA ASN A 115 13.89 -14.49 6.90
C ASN A 115 12.98 -13.45 6.20
N THR A 116 12.56 -13.69 4.96
CA THR A 116 11.63 -12.76 4.28
C THR A 116 10.25 -12.77 4.91
N HIS A 117 9.81 -11.58 5.32
CA HIS A 117 8.47 -11.31 5.81
C HIS A 117 7.47 -11.21 4.66
N LEU A 118 6.51 -12.12 4.64
CA LEU A 118 5.38 -12.09 3.72
C LEU A 118 4.30 -11.13 4.20
N LEU A 119 3.85 -10.25 3.31
CA LEU A 119 2.83 -9.24 3.60
C LEU A 119 1.69 -9.34 2.60
N THR A 120 0.44 -9.15 3.04
CA THR A 120 -0.68 -8.86 2.14
C THR A 120 -1.77 -8.07 2.86
N PHE A 121 -2.59 -7.39 2.08
CA PHE A 121 -3.82 -6.76 2.55
C PHE A 121 -5.00 -7.24 1.71
N VAL A 122 -6.11 -7.51 2.38
CA VAL A 122 -7.39 -7.82 1.75
C VAL A 122 -8.35 -6.65 1.90
N ARG A 123 -9.37 -6.62 1.05
CA ARG A 123 -10.47 -5.64 1.11
C ARG A 123 -11.77 -6.38 0.90
N ASP A 124 -12.87 -5.81 1.39
CA ASP A 124 -14.21 -6.27 1.03
C ASP A 124 -14.29 -6.61 -0.47
N PRO A 125 -14.69 -7.84 -0.84
CA PRO A 125 -14.61 -8.31 -2.22
C PRO A 125 -15.40 -7.44 -3.21
N LEU A 126 -16.58 -6.95 -2.80
CA LEU A 126 -17.44 -6.13 -3.65
C LEU A 126 -16.83 -4.74 -3.84
N GLU A 127 -16.38 -4.09 -2.77
CA GLU A 127 -15.70 -2.80 -2.86
C GLU A 127 -14.42 -2.88 -3.71
N ARG A 128 -13.63 -3.94 -3.53
CA ARG A 128 -12.41 -4.18 -4.30
C ARG A 128 -12.73 -4.30 -5.79
N SER A 129 -13.73 -5.11 -6.12
CA SER A 129 -14.17 -5.34 -7.50
C SER A 129 -14.70 -4.05 -8.14
N LEU A 130 -15.55 -3.30 -7.44
CA LEU A 130 -16.07 -2.01 -7.90
C LEU A 130 -14.94 -1.01 -8.15
N SER A 131 -14.00 -0.91 -7.20
CA SER A 131 -12.83 -0.04 -7.33
C SER A 131 -11.94 -0.43 -8.53
N HIS A 132 -11.83 -1.73 -8.81
CA HIS A 132 -11.06 -2.23 -9.95
C HIS A 132 -11.75 -1.95 -11.29
N PHE A 133 -13.05 -2.20 -11.38
CA PHE A 133 -13.86 -1.86 -12.55
C PHE A 133 -13.75 -0.37 -12.89
N CYS A 134 -14.03 0.50 -11.91
CA CYS A 134 -13.98 1.96 -12.10
C CYS A 134 -12.57 2.43 -12.53
N TYR A 135 -11.53 1.83 -11.95
CA TYR A 135 -10.15 2.13 -12.32
C TYR A 135 -9.82 1.70 -13.76
N LEU A 136 -10.24 0.51 -14.18
CA LEU A 136 -10.02 0.02 -15.55
C LEU A 136 -10.78 0.88 -16.56
N ALA A 137 -12.05 1.22 -16.28
CA ALA A 137 -12.85 2.11 -17.11
C ALA A 137 -12.17 3.48 -17.28
N MET A 138 -11.67 4.07 -16.19
CA MET A 138 -10.91 5.33 -16.23
C MET A 138 -9.65 5.22 -17.11
N ARG A 139 -8.87 4.13 -16.98
CA ARG A 139 -7.65 3.93 -17.79
C ARG A 139 -7.95 3.69 -19.27
N GLN A 140 -9.10 3.10 -19.57
CA GLN A 140 -9.57 2.84 -20.92
C GLN A 140 -10.41 3.98 -21.49
N LYS A 141 -10.68 5.04 -20.72
CA LYS A 141 -11.63 6.12 -21.06
C LYS A 141 -13.00 5.58 -21.46
N ALA A 142 -13.45 4.53 -20.78
CA ALA A 142 -14.73 3.87 -21.03
C ALA A 142 -15.80 4.36 -20.05
N ASN A 143 -17.06 4.33 -20.49
CA ASN A 143 -18.20 4.68 -19.64
C ASN A 143 -18.33 3.71 -18.46
N VAL A 144 -18.89 4.23 -17.35
CA VAL A 144 -19.23 3.42 -16.17
C VAL A 144 -20.75 3.34 -16.02
N SER A 145 -21.26 2.14 -15.74
CA SER A 145 -22.67 1.92 -15.41
C SER A 145 -22.82 0.65 -14.59
N MET A 146 -23.94 0.51 -13.88
CA MET A 146 -24.22 -0.70 -13.10
C MET A 146 -24.39 -1.95 -13.98
N SER A 147 -24.92 -1.80 -15.19
CA SER A 147 -24.99 -2.91 -16.16
C SER A 147 -23.60 -3.38 -16.55
N LEU A 148 -22.69 -2.44 -16.87
CA LEU A 148 -21.31 -2.77 -17.23
C LEU A 148 -20.53 -3.38 -16.05
N PHE A 149 -20.79 -2.91 -14.82
CA PHE A 149 -20.21 -3.53 -13.63
C PHE A 149 -20.70 -4.97 -13.44
N ARG A 150 -21.98 -5.24 -13.70
CA ARG A 150 -22.54 -6.60 -13.65
C ARG A 150 -21.89 -7.53 -14.67
N ASP A 151 -21.79 -7.08 -15.91
CA ASP A 151 -21.11 -7.84 -16.95
C ASP A 151 -19.64 -8.08 -16.59
N TYR A 152 -18.99 -7.06 -16.00
CA TYR A 152 -17.60 -7.13 -15.55
C TYR A 152 -17.36 -8.24 -14.51
N TYR A 153 -18.14 -8.31 -13.43
CA TYR A 153 -17.89 -9.27 -12.34
C TYR A 153 -18.30 -10.70 -12.68
N ARG A 154 -19.18 -10.88 -13.67
CA ARG A 154 -19.59 -12.19 -14.17
C ARG A 154 -18.48 -12.91 -14.93
N ARG A 155 -17.46 -12.19 -15.41
CA ARG A 155 -16.33 -12.78 -16.10
C ARG A 155 -15.51 -13.66 -15.17
N LYS A 156 -15.18 -14.88 -15.62
CA LYS A 156 -14.51 -15.90 -14.80
C LYS A 156 -13.19 -15.41 -14.20
N GLU A 157 -12.45 -14.57 -14.91
CA GLU A 157 -11.19 -13.99 -14.45
C GLU A 157 -11.35 -12.97 -13.31
N GLN A 158 -12.54 -12.36 -13.16
CA GLN A 158 -12.82 -11.39 -12.09
C GLN A 158 -13.40 -12.05 -10.83
N GLN A 159 -13.87 -13.30 -10.93
CA GLN A 159 -14.41 -14.05 -9.80
C GLN A 159 -13.30 -14.56 -8.88
N ASN A 160 -13.50 -14.46 -7.57
CA ASN A 160 -12.59 -14.96 -6.54
C ASN A 160 -11.15 -14.45 -6.73
N ALA A 161 -11.00 -13.16 -7.02
CA ALA A 161 -9.73 -12.55 -7.40
C ALA A 161 -8.73 -12.49 -6.23
N ILE A 162 -9.21 -12.25 -5.00
CA ILE A 162 -8.36 -12.21 -3.80
C ILE A 162 -7.79 -13.61 -3.55
N PHE A 163 -8.66 -14.62 -3.52
CA PHE A 163 -8.30 -16.02 -3.37
C PHE A 163 -7.32 -16.45 -4.48
N LYS A 164 -7.59 -16.10 -5.75
CA LYS A 164 -6.70 -16.42 -6.87
C LYS A 164 -5.31 -15.79 -6.76
N SER A 165 -5.20 -14.58 -6.24
CA SER A 165 -3.90 -13.90 -6.05
C SER A 165 -3.07 -14.55 -4.95
N LEU A 166 -3.71 -15.19 -3.97
CA LEU A 166 -3.04 -15.82 -2.83
C LEU A 166 -2.95 -17.34 -2.96
N THR A 167 -3.72 -17.97 -3.85
CA THR A 167 -3.64 -19.41 -4.06
C THR A 167 -2.52 -19.76 -5.03
N SER A 168 -1.63 -20.67 -4.61
CA SER A 168 -0.68 -21.35 -5.51
C SER A 168 -1.13 -22.80 -5.68
N ASN A 169 -2.33 -22.97 -6.27
CA ASN A 169 -3.04 -24.26 -6.39
C ASN A 169 -3.48 -24.89 -5.05
N ARG A 170 -3.73 -24.06 -4.04
CA ARG A 170 -4.24 -24.49 -2.73
C ARG A 170 -5.77 -24.45 -2.70
N THR A 171 -6.37 -25.36 -1.92
CA THR A 171 -7.75 -25.22 -1.44
C THR A 171 -7.86 -24.01 -0.49
N LEU A 172 -9.09 -23.62 -0.11
CA LEU A 172 -9.28 -22.49 0.80
C LEU A 172 -8.72 -22.80 2.20
N GLU A 173 -8.95 -24.02 2.66
CA GLU A 173 -8.51 -24.52 3.96
C GLU A 173 -6.97 -24.54 4.04
N GLN A 174 -6.32 -25.06 3.00
CA GLN A 174 -4.85 -25.04 2.89
C GLN A 174 -4.29 -23.63 2.81
N LEU A 175 -5.00 -22.71 2.16
CA LEU A 175 -4.58 -21.31 2.09
C LEU A 175 -4.67 -20.63 3.46
N ILE A 176 -5.74 -20.88 4.22
CA ILE A 176 -5.93 -20.36 5.57
C ILE A 176 -4.81 -20.86 6.51
N GLU A 177 -4.50 -22.15 6.47
CA GLU A 177 -3.38 -22.72 7.24
C GLU A 177 -2.03 -22.11 6.82
N PHE A 178 -1.81 -21.94 5.52
CA PHE A 178 -0.60 -21.30 5.00
C PHE A 178 -0.50 -19.83 5.46
N ILE A 179 -1.62 -19.10 5.47
CA ILE A 179 -1.67 -17.72 5.98
C ILE A 179 -1.23 -17.68 7.44
N GLY A 180 -1.83 -18.51 8.30
CA GLY A 180 -1.51 -18.56 9.73
C GLY A 180 -0.06 -18.94 10.04
N SER A 181 0.56 -19.78 9.20
CA SER A 181 1.91 -20.31 9.45
C SER A 181 3.04 -19.53 8.77
N ARG A 182 2.76 -18.77 7.70
CA ARG A 182 3.81 -18.14 6.87
C ARG A 182 3.72 -16.64 6.72
N PHE A 183 2.53 -16.04 6.83
CA PHE A 183 2.43 -14.59 6.68
C PHE A 183 2.94 -13.88 7.93
N TYR A 184 3.75 -12.84 7.68
CA TYR A 184 4.14 -11.91 8.72
C TYR A 184 3.07 -10.82 8.92
N VAL A 185 2.39 -10.45 7.83
CA VAL A 185 1.20 -9.58 7.85
C VAL A 185 0.15 -10.12 6.91
N CYS A 186 -1.06 -10.35 7.43
CA CYS A 186 -2.25 -10.61 6.63
C CYS A 186 -3.43 -9.95 7.35
N ALA A 187 -3.89 -8.82 6.84
CA ALA A 187 -4.92 -8.01 7.46
C ALA A 187 -5.79 -7.32 6.40
N ASP A 188 -6.89 -6.68 6.81
CA ASP A 188 -7.64 -5.85 5.89
C ASP A 188 -6.99 -4.46 5.69
N VAL A 189 -7.46 -3.72 4.68
CA VAL A 189 -6.91 -2.40 4.31
C VAL A 189 -6.95 -1.35 5.43
N SER A 190 -7.75 -1.53 6.48
CA SER A 190 -7.77 -0.60 7.62
C SER A 190 -6.45 -0.57 8.41
N TYR A 191 -5.62 -1.63 8.30
CA TYR A 191 -4.32 -1.74 8.97
C TYR A 191 -3.13 -1.24 8.13
N ILE A 192 -3.36 -0.69 6.94
CA ILE A 192 -2.29 -0.24 6.05
C ILE A 192 -1.36 0.78 6.73
N ASP A 193 -1.94 1.80 7.36
CA ASP A 193 -1.16 2.90 7.94
C ASP A 193 -0.39 2.44 9.21
N SER A 194 -0.97 1.56 10.03
CA SER A 194 -0.29 1.00 11.20
C SER A 194 0.87 0.07 10.82
N VAL A 195 0.69 -0.78 9.80
CA VAL A 195 1.77 -1.65 9.30
C VAL A 195 2.85 -0.83 8.60
N ALA A 196 2.48 0.21 7.84
CA ALA A 196 3.44 1.13 7.27
C ALA A 196 4.25 1.84 8.38
N SER A 197 3.60 2.33 9.43
CA SER A 197 4.25 2.91 10.61
C SER A 197 5.25 1.94 11.25
N PHE A 198 4.85 0.67 11.43
CA PHE A 198 5.74 -0.37 11.94
C PHE A 198 7.00 -0.54 11.08
N ILE A 199 6.84 -0.68 9.75
CA ILE A 199 7.97 -0.89 8.83
C ILE A 199 8.89 0.34 8.82
N LEU A 200 8.33 1.55 8.81
CA LEU A 200 9.10 2.79 8.83
C LEU A 200 9.90 2.91 10.13
N SER A 201 9.27 2.65 11.27
CA SER A 201 9.90 2.72 12.59
C SER A 201 10.99 1.67 12.74
N ARG A 202 10.74 0.43 12.28
CA ARG A 202 11.71 -0.67 12.31
C ARG A 202 12.99 -0.36 11.56
N HIS A 203 12.93 0.51 10.54
CA HIS A 203 14.08 0.88 9.71
C HIS A 203 14.55 2.32 9.95
N HIS A 204 14.08 2.98 11.02
CA HIS A 204 14.40 4.37 11.35
C HIS A 204 14.20 5.32 10.16
N ARG A 205 13.09 5.16 9.45
CA ARG A 205 12.76 5.94 8.26
C ARG A 205 11.98 7.22 8.60
N PRO A 206 11.92 8.21 7.68
CA PRO A 206 11.08 9.39 7.86
C PRO A 206 9.62 9.06 8.16
N ASN A 207 8.94 9.93 8.91
CA ASN A 207 7.48 9.98 8.96
C ASN A 207 6.93 10.20 7.54
N ILE A 208 5.71 9.78 7.26
CA ILE A 208 5.05 10.07 5.97
C ILE A 208 3.95 11.08 6.16
N VAL A 209 3.89 12.07 5.27
CA VAL A 209 2.73 12.90 5.03
C VAL A 209 2.26 12.60 3.62
N LYS A 210 1.04 12.10 3.43
CA LYS A 210 0.51 11.78 2.11
C LYS A 210 -0.95 12.17 1.97
N ASP A 211 -1.38 12.41 0.74
CA ASP A 211 -2.79 12.33 0.38
C ASP A 211 -3.13 10.88 -0.02
N ARG A 212 -4.41 10.59 -0.22
CA ARG A 212 -4.88 9.36 -0.87
C ARG A 212 -4.26 9.23 -2.25
N LEU A 213 -3.61 8.10 -2.52
CA LEU A 213 -2.89 7.87 -3.77
C LEU A 213 -3.77 7.07 -4.74
N ASN A 214 -3.58 7.32 -6.04
CA ASN A 214 -4.24 6.58 -7.12
C ASN A 214 -5.78 6.53 -7.02
N VAL A 215 -6.38 7.68 -6.69
CA VAL A 215 -7.83 7.80 -6.54
C VAL A 215 -8.50 7.87 -7.91
N THR A 216 -9.47 7.00 -8.19
CA THR A 216 -10.25 7.06 -9.44
C THR A 216 -10.90 8.44 -9.60
N LEU A 217 -10.95 9.01 -10.80
CA LEU A 217 -11.57 10.33 -11.01
C LEU A 217 -13.11 10.27 -10.79
N PRO A 218 -13.75 11.34 -10.27
CA PRO A 218 -15.15 11.33 -9.86
C PRO A 218 -16.12 10.82 -10.94
N GLU A 219 -15.92 11.19 -12.21
CA GLU A 219 -16.78 10.82 -13.34
C GLU A 219 -16.77 9.33 -13.69
N TYR A 220 -15.77 8.59 -13.20
CA TYR A 220 -15.70 7.12 -13.34
C TYR A 220 -16.08 6.38 -12.05
N ARG A 221 -16.51 7.07 -10.99
CA ARG A 221 -16.86 6.43 -9.72
C ARG A 221 -18.33 6.01 -9.70
N LEU A 222 -18.55 4.71 -9.52
CA LEU A 222 -19.82 4.18 -9.03
C LEU A 222 -19.80 4.12 -7.51
N ARG A 223 -20.95 4.34 -6.85
CA ARG A 223 -21.05 4.23 -5.39
C ARG A 223 -21.56 2.85 -4.99
N LEU A 224 -21.04 2.32 -3.89
CA LEU A 224 -21.47 1.01 -3.36
C LEU A 224 -22.98 1.01 -3.04
N SER A 225 -23.50 2.13 -2.52
CA SER A 225 -24.92 2.33 -2.19
C SER A 225 -25.86 2.29 -3.40
N GLU A 226 -25.32 2.42 -4.62
CA GLU A 226 -26.10 2.40 -5.86
C GLU A 226 -26.22 0.99 -6.46
N ILE A 227 -25.54 -0.01 -5.87
CA ILE A 227 -25.58 -1.40 -6.37
C ILE A 227 -26.89 -2.06 -5.92
N PRO A 228 -27.75 -2.52 -6.85
CA PRO A 228 -28.99 -3.22 -6.49
C PRO A 228 -28.74 -4.47 -5.64
N SER A 229 -29.63 -4.75 -4.68
CA SER A 229 -29.47 -5.87 -3.73
C SER A 229 -29.38 -7.23 -4.42
N GLU A 230 -30.07 -7.41 -5.55
CA GLU A 230 -29.96 -8.59 -6.40
C GLU A 230 -28.56 -8.75 -7.01
N TYR A 231 -27.89 -7.65 -7.39
CA TYR A 231 -26.52 -7.71 -7.90
C TYR A 231 -25.52 -8.02 -6.79
N GLN A 232 -25.76 -7.53 -5.57
CA GLN A 232 -24.92 -7.86 -4.42
C GLN A 232 -25.01 -9.36 -4.08
N ARG A 233 -26.22 -9.93 -4.05
CA ARG A 233 -26.44 -11.37 -3.83
C ARG A 233 -25.78 -12.23 -4.91
N GLU A 234 -25.97 -11.86 -6.17
CA GLU A 234 -25.34 -12.54 -7.30
C GLU A 234 -23.81 -12.47 -7.20
N PHE A 235 -23.26 -11.29 -6.91
CA PHE A 235 -21.82 -11.10 -6.73
C PHE A 235 -21.26 -12.00 -5.61
N HIS A 236 -21.94 -12.05 -4.46
CA HIS A 236 -21.55 -12.88 -3.33
C HIS A 236 -21.48 -14.36 -3.71
N GLN A 237 -22.49 -14.88 -4.42
CA GLN A 237 -22.49 -16.27 -4.88
C GLN A 237 -21.32 -16.60 -5.80
N LEU A 238 -21.01 -15.70 -6.75
CA LEU A 238 -19.91 -15.89 -7.69
C LEU A 238 -18.52 -15.74 -7.05
N ASN A 239 -18.44 -15.06 -5.91
CA ASN A 239 -17.20 -14.71 -5.21
C ASN A 239 -17.13 -15.29 -3.79
N SER A 240 -17.78 -16.44 -3.54
CA SER A 240 -17.92 -16.97 -2.17
C SER A 240 -16.57 -17.19 -1.48
N LYS A 241 -15.54 -17.66 -2.21
CA LYS A 241 -14.21 -17.89 -1.64
C LYS A 241 -13.50 -16.60 -1.24
N ASP A 242 -13.71 -15.52 -2.00
CA ASP A 242 -13.18 -14.20 -1.60
C ASP A 242 -13.84 -13.71 -0.32
N TYR A 243 -15.16 -13.91 -0.16
CA TYR A 243 -15.87 -13.54 1.06
C TYR A 243 -15.44 -14.38 2.26
N GLU A 244 -15.39 -15.71 2.12
CA GLU A 244 -14.95 -16.61 3.19
C GLU A 244 -13.52 -16.27 3.65
N LEU A 245 -12.61 -16.02 2.70
CA LEU A 245 -11.24 -15.61 3.01
C LEU A 245 -11.20 -14.22 3.66
N TYR A 246 -11.97 -13.25 3.15
CA TYR A 246 -12.02 -11.90 3.71
C TYR A 246 -12.54 -11.90 5.15
N GLU A 247 -13.64 -12.60 5.43
CA GLU A 247 -14.19 -12.70 6.78
C GLU A 247 -13.22 -13.41 7.74
N TYR A 248 -12.51 -14.45 7.27
CA TYR A 248 -11.45 -15.08 8.07
C TYR A 248 -10.34 -14.09 8.43
N VAL A 249 -9.78 -13.37 7.46
CA VAL A 249 -8.68 -12.40 7.70
C VAL A 249 -9.13 -11.24 8.57
N LYS A 250 -10.36 -10.75 8.38
CA LYS A 250 -10.94 -9.68 9.19
C LYS A 250 -11.14 -10.10 10.65
N ALA A 251 -11.55 -11.35 10.88
CA ALA A 251 -11.70 -11.89 12.24
C ALA A 251 -10.35 -12.28 12.89
N ASN A 252 -9.34 -12.59 12.09
CA ASN A 252 -8.04 -13.08 12.55
C ASN A 252 -6.87 -12.32 11.89
N PRO A 253 -6.76 -10.99 12.09
CA PRO A 253 -5.70 -10.22 11.46
C PRO A 253 -4.33 -10.65 12.03
N ILE A 254 -3.38 -10.93 11.15
CA ILE A 254 -1.98 -11.18 11.51
C ILE A 254 -1.24 -9.86 11.37
N LEU A 255 -0.77 -9.34 12.50
CA LEU A 255 -0.08 -8.05 12.60
C LEU A 255 1.22 -8.23 13.40
N PRO A 256 2.26 -7.44 13.09
CA PRO A 256 3.47 -7.47 13.89
C PRO A 256 3.22 -6.72 15.20
N GLU A 257 3.85 -7.18 16.28
CA GLU A 257 3.85 -6.42 17.52
C GLU A 257 4.61 -5.10 17.33
N MET A 258 3.90 -3.99 17.44
CA MET A 258 4.50 -2.66 17.39
C MET A 258 4.66 -2.14 18.82
N LYS A 259 5.89 -2.03 19.29
CA LYS A 259 6.19 -1.16 20.42
C LYS A 259 6.13 0.28 19.90
N VAL A 260 5.41 1.16 20.58
CA VAL A 260 5.43 2.59 20.25
C VAL A 260 6.70 3.16 20.85
N GLY A 261 7.57 3.71 20.03
CA GLY A 261 8.76 4.42 20.52
C GLY A 261 8.38 5.76 21.12
N GLU A 262 9.25 6.32 21.96
CA GLU A 262 8.96 7.57 22.67
C GLU A 262 9.09 8.82 21.78
N ARG A 263 9.82 8.71 20.67
CA ARG A 263 10.18 9.86 19.81
C ARG A 263 9.81 9.62 18.36
N LEU A 264 9.26 10.62 17.69
CA LEU A 264 9.09 10.60 16.23
C LEU A 264 10.44 10.78 15.53
N SER A 265 10.52 10.30 14.28
CA SER A 265 11.61 10.63 13.38
C SER A 265 11.71 12.16 13.21
N GLU A 266 12.94 12.68 13.14
CA GLU A 266 13.22 14.11 12.89
C GLU A 266 12.97 14.51 11.43
N ALA A 267 12.81 13.53 10.54
CA ALA A 267 12.49 13.75 9.14
C ALA A 267 11.05 13.34 8.83
N SER A 268 10.38 14.15 8.00
CA SER A 268 9.09 13.86 7.39
C SER A 268 9.22 13.88 5.87
N LEU A 269 8.78 12.79 5.23
CA LEU A 269 8.68 12.67 3.79
C LEU A 269 7.24 12.99 3.35
N ILE A 270 7.10 14.09 2.62
CA ILE A 270 5.85 14.45 1.96
C ILE A 270 5.80 13.70 0.64
N VAL A 271 4.80 12.83 0.46
CA VAL A 271 4.54 12.07 -0.76
C VAL A 271 3.25 12.60 -1.38
N TYR A 272 3.32 13.01 -2.64
CA TYR A 272 2.16 13.51 -3.38
C TYR A 272 2.06 12.79 -4.71
N ALA A 273 0.85 12.64 -5.21
CA ALA A 273 0.63 12.05 -6.51
C ALA A 273 -0.39 12.83 -7.32
N ARG A 274 -0.14 12.92 -8.63
CA ARG A 274 -1.07 13.45 -9.61
C ARG A 274 -1.68 12.30 -10.38
N GLN A 275 -3.00 12.26 -10.39
CA GLN A 275 -3.77 11.26 -11.10
C GLN A 275 -4.47 11.91 -12.29
N ALA A 276 -4.19 11.42 -13.49
CA ALA A 276 -4.89 11.76 -14.71
C ALA A 276 -5.35 10.48 -15.40
N GLN A 277 -6.27 10.55 -16.36
CA GLN A 277 -6.77 9.36 -17.08
C GLN A 277 -5.63 8.50 -17.65
N SER A 278 -4.66 9.12 -18.31
CA SER A 278 -3.55 8.43 -19.00
C SER A 278 -2.32 8.14 -18.12
N ARG A 279 -2.16 8.84 -16.99
CA ARG A 279 -0.92 8.79 -16.20
C ARG A 279 -1.13 8.91 -14.69
N PHE A 280 -0.19 8.36 -13.95
CA PHE A 280 -0.05 8.52 -12.51
C PHE A 280 1.38 8.97 -12.23
N GLU A 281 1.54 10.17 -11.68
CA GLU A 281 2.83 10.77 -11.38
C GLU A 281 2.98 10.90 -9.88
N VAL A 282 4.19 10.66 -9.37
CA VAL A 282 4.49 10.72 -7.93
C VAL A 282 5.64 11.66 -7.73
N GLY A 283 5.49 12.58 -6.79
CA GLY A 283 6.59 13.41 -6.30
C GLY A 283 6.79 13.22 -4.80
N ARG A 284 7.96 13.65 -4.34
CA ARG A 284 8.36 13.51 -2.94
C ARG A 284 9.27 14.66 -2.51
N LYS A 285 9.12 15.09 -1.27
CA LYS A 285 9.96 16.12 -0.64
C LYS A 285 10.19 15.75 0.82
N CYS A 286 11.46 15.71 1.24
CA CYS A 286 11.80 15.47 2.65
C CYS A 286 12.06 16.79 3.36
N VAL A 287 11.55 16.94 4.57
CA VAL A 287 11.66 18.13 5.42
C VAL A 287 11.94 17.71 6.85
N HIS A 288 12.47 18.63 7.67
CA HIS A 288 12.57 18.40 9.10
C HIS A 288 11.16 18.40 9.73
N THR A 289 10.87 17.43 10.59
CA THR A 289 9.54 17.22 11.19
C THR A 289 9.10 18.42 12.03
N GLN A 290 10.01 19.00 12.81
CA GLN A 290 9.69 20.23 13.55
C GLN A 290 9.37 21.42 12.63
N THR A 291 10.10 21.57 11.52
CA THR A 291 9.84 22.63 10.53
C THR A 291 8.50 22.41 9.85
N PHE A 292 8.15 21.15 9.57
CA PHE A 292 6.84 20.80 9.04
C PHE A 292 5.73 21.20 10.02
N PHE A 293 5.81 20.81 11.30
CA PHE A 293 4.79 21.14 12.30
C PHE A 293 4.66 22.63 12.52
N ASN A 294 5.77 23.35 12.72
CA ASN A 294 5.74 24.81 12.88
C ASN A 294 5.13 25.51 11.66
N GLY A 295 5.32 24.95 10.47
CA GLY A 295 4.76 25.47 9.21
C GLY A 295 3.24 25.25 9.06
N LEU A 296 2.65 24.27 9.75
CA LEU A 296 1.19 24.06 9.74
C LEU A 296 0.45 25.18 10.49
N ASP A 297 1.08 25.73 11.54
CA ASP A 297 0.47 26.73 12.42
C ASP A 297 0.64 28.19 11.93
N GLN A 298 1.62 28.49 11.06
CA GLN A 298 2.08 29.87 10.79
C GLN A 298 1.66 30.51 9.43
N GLN A 299 0.59 30.07 8.76
CA GLN A 299 0.05 30.63 7.50
C GLN A 299 1.03 30.63 6.26
N PRO A 300 0.77 31.36 5.13
CA PRO A 300 0.53 30.77 3.80
C PRO A 300 1.70 30.18 2.98
N PRO A 301 3.00 30.50 3.14
CA PRO A 301 4.03 30.01 2.20
C PRO A 301 4.29 28.51 2.28
N PHE A 302 4.09 27.87 3.43
CA PHE A 302 4.13 26.41 3.54
C PHE A 302 2.86 25.77 2.97
N ASN A 303 1.73 26.46 3.15
CA ASN A 303 0.53 26.24 2.35
C ASN A 303 0.77 26.51 0.87
N CYS A 304 1.79 27.24 0.41
CA CYS A 304 2.04 27.41 -1.02
C CYS A 304 2.73 26.17 -1.59
N CYS A 305 3.58 25.47 -0.84
CA CYS A 305 4.00 24.12 -1.22
C CYS A 305 2.81 23.17 -1.20
N LEU A 306 2.06 23.04 -0.09
CA LEU A 306 0.91 22.14 0.04
C LEU A 306 -0.30 22.49 -0.84
N ARG A 307 -0.53 23.77 -1.15
CA ARG A 307 -1.56 24.27 -2.07
C ARG A 307 -1.07 24.31 -3.50
N GLU A 308 0.20 24.56 -3.81
CA GLU A 308 0.69 24.21 -5.15
C GLU A 308 0.61 22.69 -5.35
N PHE A 309 0.82 21.89 -4.30
CA PHE A 309 0.59 20.45 -4.33
C PHE A 309 -0.91 20.14 -4.57
N ALA A 310 -1.84 20.82 -3.89
CA ALA A 310 -3.30 20.64 -4.04
C ALA A 310 -3.87 21.22 -5.36
N GLU A 311 -3.44 22.41 -5.77
CA GLU A 311 -3.84 23.08 -7.01
C GLU A 311 -3.27 22.38 -8.25
N LYS A 312 -2.06 21.80 -8.19
CA LYS A 312 -1.53 20.96 -9.28
C LYS A 312 -2.28 19.63 -9.41
N THR A 313 -2.92 19.15 -8.35
CA THR A 313 -3.84 18.01 -8.41
C THR A 313 -5.24 18.40 -8.92
N ASP A 314 -5.76 19.59 -8.57
CA ASP A 314 -7.12 20.03 -8.93
C ASP A 314 -7.25 20.60 -10.35
N ARG A 315 -6.20 21.20 -10.94
CA ARG A 315 -6.23 21.70 -12.35
C ARG A 315 -6.24 20.58 -13.42
N ALA A 316 -6.68 19.37 -13.07
CA ALA A 316 -6.77 18.21 -13.96
C ALA A 316 -8.17 17.57 -14.00
N THR A 317 -9.15 18.10 -13.25
CA THR A 317 -10.59 17.87 -13.43
C THR A 317 -11.18 18.92 -14.36
#